data_AF-A0A843RVC7-F1
#
_entry.id   AF-A0A843RVC7-F1
#
_cell.length_a   1.000
_cell.length_b   1.000
_cell.length_c   1.000
_cell.angle_alpha   90.00
_cell.angle_beta   90.00
_cell.angle_gamma   90.00
#
_symmetry.space_group_name_H-M   'P 1'
#
loop_
_entity.id
_entity.type
_entity.pdbx_description
1 polymer ?
#
loop_
_entity_poly.entity_id
_entity_poly.type
_entity_poly.pdbx_seq_one_letter_code
_entity_poly.pdbx_strand_id
1 'polypeptide(L)'
;MGEDIDRNFIKQTACWDIVRRVALTRQQIEAYDLPPMPGKSTDTRAKGFIARHGALMQVEVDALPPDVLRALFEAAVAPFVDASQVAAVIARETRERTALTP
;
A
#
# COMPACT_ATOMS: atom_id res chain seq x y z
N MET A 1 6.67 12.53 8.69
CA MET A 1 7.31 11.66 7.66
C MET A 1 6.88 10.22 7.86
N GLY A 2 6.38 9.58 6.81
CA GLY A 2 5.85 8.21 6.83
C GLY A 2 6.91 7.10 6.72
N GLU A 3 8.20 7.43 6.56
CA GLU A 3 9.24 6.41 6.28
C GLU A 3 9.33 5.31 7.33
N ASP A 4 9.13 5.66 8.60
CA ASP A 4 9.29 4.77 9.75
C ASP A 4 8.07 3.87 10.02
N ILE A 5 7.02 3.92 9.20
CA ILE A 5 5.79 3.15 9.41
C ILE A 5 6.10 1.65 9.53
N ASP A 6 6.89 1.10 8.61
CA ASP A 6 7.17 -0.35 8.56
C ASP A 6 7.96 -0.79 9.80
N ARG A 7 9.01 -0.03 10.17
CA ARG A 7 9.82 -0.30 11.36
C ARG A 7 8.95 -0.28 12.62
N ASN A 8 8.07 0.71 12.74
CA ASN A 8 7.21 0.85 13.92
C ASN A 8 6.17 -0.26 13.98
N PHE A 9 5.53 -0.58 12.85
CA PHE A 9 4.57 -1.68 12.73
C PHE A 9 5.19 -3.02 13.13
N ILE A 10 6.37 -3.35 12.60
CA ILE A 10 7.10 -4.58 12.96
C ILE A 10 7.43 -4.60 14.45
N LYS A 11 7.96 -3.49 14.99
CA LYS A 11 8.31 -3.39 16.42
C LYS A 11 7.10 -3.61 17.33
N GLN A 12 5.92 -3.12 16.94
CA GLN A 12 4.71 -3.22 17.75
C GLN A 12 4.01 -4.57 17.63
N THR A 13 4.11 -5.24 16.48
CA THR A 13 3.33 -6.46 16.21
C THR A 13 4.15 -7.73 16.32
N ALA A 14 5.37 -7.75 15.75
CA ALA A 14 6.34 -8.85 15.81
C ALA A 14 5.78 -10.28 15.58
N CYS A 15 4.61 -10.41 14.94
CA CYS A 15 3.87 -11.66 14.79
C CYS A 15 3.59 -12.04 13.34
N TRP A 16 4.05 -11.24 12.38
CA TRP A 16 3.81 -11.46 10.95
C TRP A 16 5.03 -12.10 10.30
N ASP A 17 4.81 -13.14 9.48
CA ASP A 17 5.87 -13.77 8.70
C ASP A 17 6.45 -12.85 7.63
N ILE A 18 5.60 -11.99 7.03
CA ILE A 18 5.97 -11.09 5.94
C ILE A 18 5.33 -9.72 6.18
N VAL A 19 6.16 -8.67 6.14
CA VAL A 19 5.72 -7.27 6.09
C VAL A 19 6.29 -6.63 4.83
N ARG A 20 5.44 -5.98 4.02
CA ARG A 20 5.84 -5.40 2.73
C ARG A 20 5.18 -4.03 2.53
N ARG A 21 5.98 -3.03 2.17
CA ARG A 21 5.48 -1.75 1.67
C ARG A 21 5.02 -1.90 0.23
N VAL A 22 3.74 -1.62 -0.01
CA VAL A 22 3.08 -1.81 -1.32
C VAL A 22 3.00 -0.52 -2.14
N ALA A 23 2.82 0.62 -1.48
CA ALA A 23 2.67 1.93 -2.10
C ALA A 23 3.71 2.93 -1.57
N LEU A 24 3.90 4.02 -2.32
CA LEU A 24 4.84 5.11 -2.02
C LEU A 24 6.29 4.64 -1.80
N THR A 25 6.72 3.65 -2.57
CA THR A 25 8.16 3.38 -2.73
C THR A 25 8.81 4.53 -3.48
N ARG A 26 10.13 4.72 -3.31
CA ARG A 26 10.87 5.76 -4.02
C ARG A 26 10.69 5.67 -5.54
N GLN A 27 10.74 4.45 -6.08
CA GLN A 27 10.53 4.20 -7.50
C GLN A 27 9.11 4.59 -7.97
N GLN A 28 8.08 4.32 -7.16
CA GLN A 28 6.70 4.74 -7.48
C GLN A 28 6.55 6.26 -7.43
N ILE A 29 7.15 6.93 -6.44
CA ILE A 29 7.13 8.39 -6.32
C ILE A 29 7.72 9.03 -7.59
N GLU A 30 8.87 8.52 -8.04
CA GLU A 30 9.54 9.00 -9.25
C GLU A 30 8.75 8.63 -10.53
N ALA A 31 8.22 7.41 -10.63
CA ALA A 31 7.53 6.92 -11.82
C ALA A 31 6.16 7.59 -12.06
N TYR A 32 5.45 7.97 -11.01
CA TYR A 32 4.15 8.63 -11.10
C TYR A 32 4.23 10.16 -10.93
N ASP A 33 5.44 10.72 -10.85
CA ASP A 33 5.69 12.16 -10.62
C ASP A 33 4.85 12.72 -9.46
N LEU A 34 4.85 12.02 -8.34
CA LEU A 34 3.94 12.34 -7.23
C LEU A 34 4.35 13.66 -6.56
N PRO A 35 3.40 14.60 -6.35
CA PRO A 35 3.71 15.90 -5.81
C PRO A 35 4.21 15.82 -4.37
N PRO A 36 5.40 16.39 -4.07
CA PRO A 36 5.88 16.46 -2.70
C PRO A 36 5.21 17.63 -1.96
N MET A 37 4.84 17.38 -0.72
CA MET A 37 4.31 18.37 0.22
C MET A 37 5.36 18.70 1.29
N PRO A 38 5.38 19.94 1.82
CA PRO A 38 6.21 20.27 2.97
C PRO A 38 5.90 19.35 4.15
N GLY A 39 6.95 18.77 4.73
CA GLY A 39 6.84 17.98 5.95
C GLY A 39 6.66 18.86 7.18
N LYS A 40 6.18 18.26 8.27
CA LYS A 40 5.96 18.97 9.55
C LYS A 40 7.29 19.29 10.23
N SER A 41 7.66 20.57 10.28
CA SER A 41 8.92 21.04 10.91
C SER A 41 9.03 20.74 12.40
N THR A 42 7.90 20.64 13.11
CA THR A 42 7.86 20.31 14.54
C THR A 42 7.94 18.80 14.82
N ASP A 43 8.00 17.93 13.81
CA ASP A 43 8.21 16.49 14.01
C ASP A 43 9.62 16.26 14.56
N THR A 44 9.74 15.53 15.67
CA THR A 44 11.05 15.25 16.31
C THR A 44 12.01 14.52 15.37
N ARG A 45 11.48 13.84 14.35
CA ARG A 45 12.25 13.12 13.32
C ARG A 45 12.70 14.02 12.16
N ALA A 46 12.26 15.28 12.10
CA ALA A 46 12.52 16.19 10.98
C ALA A 46 14.01 16.38 10.69
N LYS A 47 14.83 16.61 11.72
CA LYS A 47 16.29 16.77 11.57
C LYS A 47 16.95 15.55 10.93
N GLY A 48 16.59 14.36 11.41
CA GLY A 48 17.11 13.10 10.89
C GLY A 48 16.66 12.83 9.45
N PHE A 49 15.43 13.23 9.10
CA PHE A 49 14.93 13.13 7.73
C PHE A 49 15.70 14.06 6.78
N ILE A 50 15.86 15.34 7.14
CA ILE A 50 16.61 16.32 6.33
C ILE A 50 18.05 15.85 6.13
N ALA A 51 18.69 15.30 7.16
CA ALA A 51 20.05 14.78 7.03
C ALA A 51 20.17 13.63 6.01
N ARG A 52 19.12 12.81 5.84
CA ARG A 52 19.12 11.70 4.88
C ARG A 52 18.72 12.11 3.47
N HIS A 53 17.78 13.05 3.34
CA HIS A 53 17.11 13.36 2.07
C HIS A 53 17.31 14.79 1.56
N GLY A 54 18.02 15.63 2.31
CA GLY A 54 18.35 17.02 1.97
C GLY A 54 17.22 18.03 2.17
N ALA A 55 15.96 17.58 2.21
CA ALA A 55 14.79 18.41 2.42
C ALA A 55 13.76 17.73 3.31
N LEU A 56 12.85 18.51 3.89
CA LEU A 56 11.74 18.01 4.69
C LEU A 56 10.48 17.92 3.81
N MET A 57 10.37 16.87 2.99
CA MET A 57 9.24 16.65 2.08
C MET A 57 8.54 15.31 2.33
N GLN A 58 7.23 15.27 2.15
CA GLN A 58 6.40 14.06 2.26
C GLN A 58 5.52 13.92 1.02
N VAL A 59 5.14 12.69 0.67
CA VAL A 59 4.16 12.40 -0.38
C VAL A 59 2.98 11.71 0.29
N GLU A 60 1.78 12.17 -0.03
CA GLU A 60 0.53 11.60 0.49
C GLU A 60 0.05 10.45 -0.40
N VAL A 61 -0.61 9.45 0.21
CA VAL A 61 -1.05 8.25 -0.52
C VAL A 61 -2.17 8.55 -1.52
N ASP A 62 -2.98 9.57 -1.23
CA ASP A 62 -4.06 10.05 -2.10
C ASP A 62 -3.55 10.79 -3.34
N ALA A 63 -2.26 11.10 -3.40
CA ALA A 63 -1.60 11.60 -4.61
C ALA A 63 -1.47 10.51 -5.70
N LEU A 64 -1.55 9.23 -5.33
CA LEU A 64 -1.63 8.15 -6.31
C LEU A 64 -3.05 8.07 -6.92
N PRO A 65 -3.17 7.87 -8.24
CA PRO A 65 -4.45 7.54 -8.85
C PRO A 65 -5.11 6.32 -8.17
N PRO A 66 -6.42 6.34 -7.88
CA PRO A 66 -7.07 5.26 -7.14
C PRO A 66 -6.99 3.88 -7.81
N ASP A 67 -7.00 3.83 -9.13
CA ASP A 67 -6.82 2.63 -9.96
C ASP A 67 -5.40 2.08 -9.88
N VAL A 68 -4.39 2.97 -9.89
CA VAL A 68 -2.99 2.60 -9.65
C VAL A 68 -2.82 2.00 -8.26
N LEU A 69 -3.36 2.66 -7.23
CA LEU A 69 -3.28 2.17 -5.86
C LEU A 69 -3.91 0.78 -5.74
N ARG A 70 -5.10 0.60 -6.33
CA ARG A 70 -5.79 -0.69 -6.41
C ARG A 70 -4.92 -1.78 -7.06
N ALA A 71 -4.35 -1.49 -8.23
CA ALA A 71 -3.52 -2.44 -8.96
C ALA A 71 -2.27 -2.86 -8.17
N LEU A 72 -1.65 -1.93 -7.42
CA LEU A 72 -0.50 -2.23 -6.56
C LEU A 72 -0.88 -3.22 -5.45
N PHE A 73 -2.02 -3.02 -4.79
CA PHE A 73 -2.51 -3.94 -3.77
C PHE A 73 -2.93 -5.29 -4.33
N GLU A 74 -3.65 -5.30 -5.45
CA GLU A 74 -4.04 -6.54 -6.14
C GLU A 74 -2.80 -7.37 -6.52
N ALA A 75 -1.78 -6.74 -7.11
CA ALA A 75 -0.53 -7.41 -7.46
C ALA A 75 0.24 -7.92 -6.23
N ALA A 76 0.21 -7.19 -5.11
CA ALA A 76 0.88 -7.61 -3.88
C ALA A 76 0.19 -8.80 -3.21
N VAL A 77 -1.13 -8.90 -3.32
CA VAL A 77 -1.95 -9.95 -2.69
C VAL A 77 -2.09 -11.18 -3.60
N ALA A 78 -2.14 -11.01 -4.92
CA ALA A 78 -2.38 -12.08 -5.88
C ALA A 78 -1.53 -13.36 -5.68
N PRO A 79 -0.22 -13.28 -5.35
CA PRO A 79 0.59 -14.48 -5.12
C PRO A 79 0.15 -15.34 -3.92
N PHE A 80 -0.65 -14.77 -3.01
CA PHE A 80 -1.17 -15.45 -1.82
C PHE A 80 -2.60 -15.95 -2.00
N VAL A 81 -3.19 -15.76 -3.18
CA VAL A 81 -4.57 -16.13 -3.48
C VAL A 81 -4.58 -17.32 -4.44
N ASP A 82 -5.26 -18.39 -4.05
CA ASP A 82 -5.54 -19.50 -4.95
C ASP A 82 -6.67 -19.12 -5.90
N ALA A 83 -6.30 -18.71 -7.11
CA ALA A 83 -7.24 -18.31 -8.15
C ALA A 83 -8.25 -19.41 -8.53
N SER A 84 -7.87 -20.68 -8.40
CA SER A 84 -8.77 -21.80 -8.72
C SER A 84 -9.89 -21.94 -7.69
N GLN A 85 -9.57 -21.75 -6.41
CA GLN A 85 -10.56 -21.74 -5.32
C GLN A 85 -11.50 -20.54 -5.44
N VAL A 86 -10.96 -19.36 -5.77
CA VAL A 86 -11.77 -18.17 -6.03
C VAL A 86 -12.74 -18.41 -7.17
N ALA A 87 -12.27 -18.95 -8.30
CA ALA A 87 -13.12 -19.25 -9.45
C ALA A 87 -14.22 -20.28 -9.11
N ALA A 88 -13.90 -21.31 -8.31
CA ALA A 88 -14.87 -22.32 -7.88
C ALA A 88 -15.99 -21.71 -7.02
N VAL A 89 -15.65 -20.81 -6.08
CA VAL A 89 -16.62 -20.09 -5.25
C VAL A 89 -17.52 -19.19 -6.10
N ILE A 90 -16.95 -18.39 -6.99
CA ILE A 90 -17.70 -17.51 -7.90
C ILE A 90 -18.69 -18.31 -8.76
N ALA A 91 -18.25 -19.45 -9.29
CA ALA A 91 -19.11 -20.32 -10.10
C ALA A 91 -20.27 -20.90 -9.30
N ARG A 92 -20.06 -21.26 -8.03
CA ARG A 92 -21.13 -21.70 -7.12
C ARG A 92 -22.12 -20.58 -6.84
N GLU A 93 -21.65 -19.41 -6.42
CA GLU A 93 -22.50 -18.25 -6.12
C GLU A 93 -23.31 -17.80 -7.34
N THR A 94 -22.73 -17.86 -8.53
CA THR A 94 -23.43 -17.52 -9.77
C THR A 94 -24.57 -18.50 -10.05
N ARG A 95 -24.34 -19.82 -9.89
CA ARG A 95 -25.39 -20.84 -10.03
C ARG A 95 -26.52 -20.63 -9.04
N GLU A 96 -26.20 -20.35 -7.77
CA GLU A 96 -27.19 -20.08 -6.72
C GLU A 96 -28.02 -18.83 -7.01
N ARG A 97 -27.38 -17.73 -7.45
CA ARG A 97 -28.06 -16.48 -7.81
C ARG A 97 -29.01 -16.66 -8.99
N THR A 98 -28.62 -17.41 -10.02
CA THR A 98 -29.49 -17.73 -11.15
C THR A 98 -30.69 -18.58 -10.73
N ALA A 99 -30.52 -19.52 -9.80
CA ALA A 99 -31.61 -20.37 -9.31
C ALA A 99 -32.63 -19.62 -8.42
N LEU A 100 -32.27 -18.47 -7.86
CA LEU A 100 -33.13 -17.63 -7.00
C LEU A 100 -33.86 -16.51 -7.76
N THR A 101 -33.60 -16.35 -9.07
CA THR A 101 -34.26 -15.34 -9.90
C THR A 101 -35.28 -16.06 -10.80
N PRO A 102 -36.60 -15.95 -10.56
CA PRO A 102 -37.62 -16.57 -11.39
C PRO A 102 -37.67 -16.01 -12.82
#